data_AF-G0UQ64-F1
#
_entry.id   AF-G0UQ64-F1
#
_cell.length_a   1.000
_cell.length_b   1.000
_cell.length_c   1.000
_cell.angle_alpha   90.00
_cell.angle_beta   90.00
_cell.angle_gamma   90.00
#
_symmetry.space_group_name_H-M   'P 1'
#
loop_
_entity.id
_entity.type
_entity.pdbx_description
1 polymer ?
#
loop_
_entity_poly.entity_id
_entity_poly.type
_entity_poly.pdbx_seq_one_letter_code
_entity_poly.pdbx_strand_id
1 'polypeptide(L)'
;MLRSTYACRGGQRRWWKEGRPDFSRASARRSELERRRIEASMAPSPVEPTSQQACTLYRRLIKLGYRQLQVTDKNYYVRKVRREFEITARQTSARVRGIMYERGLWLVDNKLGGVV
;
A
#
# COMPACT_ATOMS: atom_id res chain seq x y z
N MET A 1 -5.08 -42.65 25.25
CA MET A 1 -4.92 -41.21 24.95
C MET A 1 -5.75 -40.86 23.72
N LEU A 2 -6.88 -40.19 23.89
CA LEU A 2 -7.74 -39.71 22.80
C LEU A 2 -7.93 -38.21 22.98
N ARG A 3 -7.47 -37.43 22.00
CA ARG A 3 -7.62 -35.97 21.95
C ARG A 3 -9.10 -35.64 21.73
N SER A 4 -9.73 -35.05 22.74
CA SER A 4 -11.07 -34.47 22.62
C SER A 4 -10.97 -33.16 21.84
N THR A 5 -11.41 -33.18 20.59
CA THR A 5 -11.72 -31.96 19.85
C THR A 5 -13.05 -31.43 20.38
N TYR A 6 -13.01 -30.28 21.05
CA TYR A 6 -14.22 -29.54 21.41
C TYR A 6 -14.94 -29.12 20.14
N ALA A 7 -15.88 -29.94 19.69
CA ALA A 7 -16.85 -29.55 18.70
C ALA A 7 -17.70 -28.43 19.32
N CYS A 8 -17.52 -27.20 18.85
CA CYS A 8 -18.41 -26.08 19.14
C CYS A 8 -19.80 -26.37 18.55
N ARG A 9 -20.58 -27.25 19.19
CA ARG A 9 -22.00 -27.49 18.94
C ARG A 9 -22.83 -26.37 19.59
N GLY A 10 -22.54 -25.12 19.24
CA GLY A 10 -23.32 -23.94 19.66
C GLY A 10 -24.48 -23.60 18.71
N GLY A 11 -24.76 -24.42 17.71
CA GLY A 11 -25.60 -24.07 16.56
C GLY A 11 -27.08 -24.45 16.62
N GLN A 12 -27.69 -24.69 17.78
CA GLN A 12 -29.13 -24.99 17.88
C GLN A 12 -29.84 -24.28 19.05
N ARG A 13 -29.50 -23.02 19.32
CA ARG A 13 -30.39 -22.16 20.09
C ARG A 13 -31.33 -21.44 19.13
N ARG A 14 -32.63 -21.69 19.34
CA ARG A 14 -33.75 -21.18 18.56
C ARG A 14 -33.73 -19.65 18.63
N TRP A 15 -33.18 -18.98 17.62
CA TRP A 15 -33.08 -17.52 17.52
C TRP A 15 -34.42 -16.78 17.70
N TRP A 16 -35.55 -17.47 17.52
CA TRP A 16 -36.90 -16.94 17.77
C TRP A 16 -37.31 -16.91 19.25
N LYS A 17 -36.59 -17.59 20.15
CA LYS A 17 -36.85 -17.59 21.61
C LYS A 17 -36.05 -16.55 22.39
N GLU A 18 -34.97 -16.02 21.81
CA GLU A 18 -34.03 -15.10 22.49
C GLU A 18 -34.23 -13.62 22.11
N GLY A 19 -35.32 -13.29 21.41
CA GLY A 19 -35.58 -11.94 20.88
C GLY A 19 -34.89 -11.70 19.52
N ARG A 20 -35.24 -10.60 18.84
CA ARG A 20 -34.63 -10.28 17.54
C ARG A 20 -33.12 -10.05 17.74
N PRO A 21 -32.25 -10.55 16.85
CA PRO A 21 -30.81 -10.28 16.95
C PRO A 21 -30.55 -8.77 16.91
N ASP A 22 -29.69 -8.27 17.80
CA ASP A 22 -29.28 -6.86 17.78
C ASP A 22 -28.29 -6.61 16.64
N PHE A 23 -28.76 -5.93 15.60
CA PHE A 23 -27.95 -5.53 14.45
C PHE A 23 -27.37 -4.12 14.59
N SER A 24 -27.51 -3.45 15.74
CA SER A 24 -27.04 -2.07 15.97
C SER A 24 -25.56 -1.91 15.64
N ARG A 25 -24.70 -2.84 16.08
CA ARG A 25 -23.25 -2.84 15.79
C ARG A 25 -22.95 -3.02 14.31
N ALA A 26 -23.67 -3.92 13.64
CA ALA A 26 -23.50 -4.16 12.21
C ALA A 26 -23.97 -2.94 11.39
N SER A 27 -25.07 -2.31 11.79
CA SER A 27 -25.59 -1.07 11.19
C SER A 27 -24.60 0.08 11.37
N ALA A 28 -24.11 0.31 12.59
CA ALA A 28 -23.09 1.33 12.88
C ALA A 28 -21.82 1.11 12.04
N ARG A 29 -21.38 -0.14 11.89
CA ARG A 29 -20.22 -0.47 11.04
C ARG A 29 -20.47 -0.17 9.56
N ARG A 30 -21.67 -0.46 9.05
CA ARG A 30 -22.03 -0.10 7.66
C ARG A 30 -22.03 1.41 7.48
N SER A 31 -22.61 2.18 8.40
CA SER A 31 -22.59 3.64 8.35
C SER A 31 -21.16 4.20 8.37
N GLU A 32 -20.27 3.62 9.18
CA GLU A 32 -18.85 4.01 9.20
C GLU A 32 -18.15 3.71 7.86
N LEU A 33 -18.41 2.54 7.25
CA LEU A 33 -17.84 2.18 5.95
C LEU A 33 -18.34 3.09 4.83
N GLU A 34 -19.61 3.48 4.86
CA GLU A 34 -20.16 4.45 3.89
C GLU A 34 -19.51 5.83 4.05
N ARG A 35 -19.30 6.30 5.29
CA ARG A 35 -18.54 7.54 5.53
C ARG A 35 -17.13 7.47 4.92
N ARG A 36 -16.41 6.39 5.17
CA ARG A 36 -15.06 6.17 4.59
C ARG A 36 -15.08 6.09 3.07
N ARG A 37 -16.13 5.51 2.48
CA ARG A 37 -16.31 5.43 1.03
C ARG A 37 -16.53 6.82 0.42
N ILE A 38 -17.39 7.63 1.05
CA ILE A 38 -17.63 9.03 0.63
C ILE A 38 -16.34 9.82 0.72
N GLU A 39 -15.63 9.76 1.85
CA GLU A 39 -14.33 10.42 2.04
C GLU A 39 -13.31 9.99 0.98
N ALA A 40 -13.19 8.68 0.72
CA ALA A 40 -12.28 8.14 -0.30
C ALA A 40 -12.68 8.56 -1.73
N SER A 41 -13.96 8.78 -2.01
CA SER A 41 -14.43 9.26 -3.31
C SER A 41 -14.11 10.74 -3.56
N MET A 42 -14.01 11.52 -2.48
CA MET A 42 -13.60 12.92 -2.55
C MET A 42 -12.08 13.08 -2.65
N ALA A 43 -11.31 12.08 -2.19
CA ALA A 43 -9.86 12.09 -2.30
C ALA A 43 -9.42 11.92 -3.77
N PRO A 44 -8.42 12.70 -4.23
CA PRO A 44 -7.89 12.53 -5.57
C PRO A 44 -7.25 11.15 -5.72
N SER A 45 -7.48 10.52 -6.86
CA SER A 45 -6.80 9.26 -7.19
C SER A 45 -5.32 9.51 -7.50
N PRO A 46 -4.43 8.55 -7.23
CA PRO A 46 -3.03 8.66 -7.62
C PRO A 46 -2.91 8.90 -9.13
N VAL A 47 -2.24 9.99 -9.50
CA VAL A 47 -2.06 10.41 -10.89
C VAL A 47 -0.69 9.96 -11.38
N GLU A 48 -0.62 9.57 -12.65
CA GLU A 48 0.64 9.28 -13.31
C GLU A 48 1.53 10.54 -13.35
N PRO A 49 2.81 10.44 -12.92
CA PRO A 49 3.70 11.59 -12.96
C PRO A 49 4.01 12.01 -14.40
N THR A 50 4.24 13.31 -14.59
CA THR A 50 4.76 13.80 -15.87
C THR A 50 6.19 13.30 -16.11
N SER A 51 6.63 13.29 -17.37
CA SER A 51 8.00 12.92 -17.73
C SER A 51 9.04 13.79 -17.00
N GLN A 52 8.78 15.09 -16.86
CA GLN A 52 9.64 16.01 -16.11
C GLN A 52 9.73 15.66 -14.61
N GLN A 53 8.59 15.31 -13.99
CA GLN A 53 8.55 14.87 -12.61
C GLN A 53 9.33 13.57 -12.41
N ALA A 54 9.14 12.60 -13.31
CA ALA A 54 9.86 11.33 -13.28
C ALA A 54 11.38 11.52 -13.41
N CYS A 55 11.83 12.34 -14.38
CA CYS A 55 13.24 12.66 -14.56
C CYS A 55 13.85 13.36 -13.32
N THR A 56 13.08 14.26 -12.70
CA THR A 56 13.50 14.96 -11.48
C THR A 56 13.66 13.98 -10.31
N LEU A 57 12.69 13.09 -10.12
CA LEU A 57 12.76 12.06 -9.09
C LEU A 57 13.92 11.09 -9.32
N TYR A 58 14.11 10.63 -10.55
CA TYR A 58 15.22 9.77 -10.96
C TYR A 58 16.57 10.41 -10.58
N ARG A 59 16.77 11.69 -10.93
CA ARG A 59 17.98 12.43 -10.57
C ARG A 59 18.16 12.56 -9.06
N ARG A 60 17.09 12.82 -8.30
CA ARG A 60 17.14 12.93 -6.82
C ARG A 60 17.56 11.60 -6.18
N LEU A 61 16.98 10.48 -6.61
CA LEU A 61 17.31 9.14 -6.12
C LEU A 61 18.77 8.80 -6.38
N ILE A 62 19.26 9.03 -7.60
CA ILE A 62 20.67 8.78 -7.94
C ILE A 62 21.61 9.65 -7.13
N LYS A 63 21.33 10.96 -7.03
CA LYS A 63 22.17 11.89 -6.25
C LYS A 63 22.26 11.47 -4.78
N LEU A 64 21.13 11.04 -4.19
CA LEU A 64 21.14 10.50 -2.84
C LEU A 64 21.89 9.18 -2.74
N GLY A 65 21.71 8.27 -3.70
CA GLY A 65 22.45 7.01 -3.76
C GLY A 65 23.96 7.23 -3.73
N TYR A 66 24.48 8.15 -4.55
CA TYR A 66 25.92 8.46 -4.54
C TYR A 66 26.40 9.06 -3.21
N ARG A 67 25.55 9.83 -2.52
CA ARG A 67 25.88 10.53 -1.28
C ARG A 67 25.77 9.64 -0.04
N GLN A 68 24.78 8.76 0.02
CA GLN A 68 24.42 8.01 1.23
C GLN A 68 24.86 6.55 1.21
N LEU A 69 24.96 5.93 0.02
CA LEU A 69 25.39 4.54 -0.07
C LEU A 69 26.89 4.43 0.21
N GLN A 70 27.22 3.62 1.20
CA GLN A 70 28.56 3.27 1.64
C GLN A 70 28.89 1.81 1.31
N VAL A 71 27.95 0.89 1.56
CA VAL A 71 28.16 -0.55 1.43
C VAL A 71 27.62 -1.08 0.11
N THR A 72 26.41 -0.65 -0.27
CA THR A 72 25.79 -1.08 -1.52
C THR A 72 26.57 -0.56 -2.74
N ASP A 73 26.80 -1.42 -3.74
CA ASP A 73 27.39 -1.01 -5.02
C ASP A 73 26.51 0.04 -5.71
N LYS A 74 27.09 1.23 -5.88
CA LYS A 74 26.44 2.39 -6.50
C LYS A 74 26.07 2.12 -7.96
N ASN A 75 26.88 1.39 -8.70
CA ASN A 75 26.60 1.06 -10.10
C ASN A 75 25.42 0.10 -10.21
N TYR A 76 25.38 -0.91 -9.33
CA TYR A 76 24.22 -1.79 -9.21
C TYR A 76 22.95 -1.01 -8.85
N TYR A 77 23.01 -0.11 -7.87
CA TYR A 77 21.89 0.73 -7.45
C TYR A 77 21.35 1.57 -8.63
N VAL A 78 22.22 2.30 -9.33
CA VAL A 78 21.83 3.12 -10.49
C VAL A 78 21.18 2.26 -11.58
N ARG A 79 21.76 1.10 -11.88
CA ARG A 79 21.19 0.17 -12.87
C ARG A 79 19.81 -0.34 -12.44
N LYS A 80 19.61 -0.63 -11.16
CA LYS A 80 18.30 -1.03 -10.63
C LYS A 80 17.27 0.09 -10.71
N VAL A 81 17.61 1.30 -10.28
CA VAL A 81 16.71 2.47 -10.39
C VAL A 81 16.34 2.71 -11.85
N ARG A 82 17.32 2.67 -12.77
CA ARG A 82 17.05 2.80 -14.21
C ARG A 82 16.08 1.75 -14.73
N ARG A 83 16.26 0.48 -14.35
CA ARG A 83 15.37 -0.61 -14.74
C ARG A 83 13.93 -0.39 -14.26
N GLU A 84 13.73 0.10 -13.04
CA GLU A 84 12.38 0.37 -12.52
C GLU A 84 11.67 1.49 -13.31
N PHE A 85 12.40 2.54 -13.69
CA PHE A 85 11.84 3.65 -14.47
C PHE A 85 11.60 3.29 -15.95
N GLU A 86 12.48 2.49 -16.56
CA GLU A 86 12.39 2.18 -17.99
C GLU A 86 11.49 0.95 -18.27
N ILE A 87 11.47 -0.05 -17.39
CA ILE A 87 10.75 -1.31 -17.63
C ILE A 87 9.48 -1.38 -16.79
N THR A 88 9.61 -1.37 -15.46
CA THR A 88 8.49 -1.61 -14.54
C THR A 88 7.39 -0.55 -14.72
N ALA A 89 7.76 0.72 -14.85
CA ALA A 89 6.79 1.79 -15.09
C ALA A 89 6.01 1.58 -16.41
N ARG A 90 6.67 1.12 -17.48
CA ARG A 90 6.02 0.89 -18.78
C ARG A 90 5.10 -0.34 -18.78
N GLN A 91 5.44 -1.36 -17.98
CA GLN A 91 4.64 -2.59 -17.87
C GLN A 91 3.42 -2.43 -16.96
N THR A 92 3.46 -1.47 -16.03
CA THR A 92 2.40 -1.26 -15.04
C THR A 92 1.37 -0.23 -15.50
N SER A 93 0.23 -0.17 -14.80
CA SER A 93 -0.82 0.80 -15.10
C SER A 93 -0.48 2.21 -14.60
N ALA A 94 -1.13 3.23 -15.16
CA ALA A 94 -0.95 4.64 -14.78
C ALA A 94 -1.10 4.89 -13.27
N ARG A 95 -2.09 4.26 -12.63
CA ARG A 95 -2.30 4.35 -11.17
C ARG A 95 -1.11 3.78 -10.39
N VAL A 96 -0.58 2.64 -10.82
CA VAL A 96 0.59 2.03 -10.18
C VAL A 96 1.82 2.90 -10.37
N ARG A 97 2.00 3.53 -11.54
CA ARG A 97 3.05 4.53 -11.76
C ARG A 97 2.95 5.71 -10.80
N GLY A 98 1.74 6.22 -10.53
CA GLY A 98 1.50 7.25 -9.51
C GLY A 98 1.93 6.80 -8.12
N ILE A 99 1.54 5.60 -7.71
CA ILE A 99 1.94 5.01 -6.41
C ILE A 99 3.46 4.82 -6.32
N MET A 100 4.09 4.32 -7.39
CA MET A 100 5.55 4.16 -7.45
C MET A 100 6.28 5.50 -7.36
N TYR A 101 5.72 6.55 -7.95
CA TYR A 101 6.25 7.91 -7.88
C TYR A 101 6.20 8.45 -6.44
N GLU A 102 5.04 8.36 -5.78
CA GLU A 102 4.88 8.74 -4.37
C GLU A 102 5.83 7.93 -3.46
N ARG A 103 5.97 6.62 -3.73
CA ARG A 103 6.92 5.76 -3.02
C ARG A 103 8.36 6.22 -3.24
N GLY A 104 8.72 6.63 -4.45
CA GLY A 104 10.03 7.18 -4.75
C GLY A 104 10.30 8.50 -4.03
N LEU A 105 9.33 9.40 -3.96
CA LEU A 105 9.42 10.63 -3.16
C LEU A 105 9.65 10.29 -1.68
N TRP A 106 8.86 9.36 -1.13
CA TRP A 106 9.06 8.89 0.23
C TRP A 106 10.47 8.32 0.45
N LEU A 107 11.02 7.55 -0.50
CA LEU A 107 12.38 7.02 -0.40
C LEU A 107 13.42 8.14 -0.35
N VAL A 108 13.24 9.20 -1.15
CA VAL A 108 14.13 10.36 -1.13
C VAL A 108 14.11 11.04 0.24
N ASP A 109 12.93 11.21 0.83
CA ASP A 109 12.77 11.92 2.10
C ASP A 109 13.20 11.05 3.31
N ASN A 110 13.14 9.72 3.18
CA ASN A 110 13.44 8.75 4.23
C ASN A 110 14.75 7.98 3.99
N LYS A 111 15.78 8.65 3.45
CA LYS A 111 17.14 8.10 3.28
C LYS A 111 17.16 6.74 2.55
N LEU A 112 16.50 6.70 1.41
CA LEU A 112 16.34 5.51 0.55
C LEU A 112 15.68 4.30 1.24
N GLY A 113 14.98 4.50 2.37
CA GLY A 113 14.37 3.42 3.12
C GLY A 113 15.36 2.53 3.86
N GLY A 114 16.54 3.07 4.20
CA GLY A 114 17.58 2.35 4.96
C GLY A 114 18.52 1.51 4.11
N VAL A 115 18.60 1.76 2.80
CA VAL A 115 19.68 1.19 1.97
C VAL A 115 20.99 1.90 2.34
N VAL A 116 21.99 1.12 2.77
CA VAL A 116 23.32 1.59 3.22
C VAL A 116 24.40 1.16 2.24
#